data_AF-A0A0L8J7S8-F1
#
_entry.id   AF-A0A0L8J7S8-F1
#
_cell.length_a   1.000
_cell.length_b   1.000
_cell.length_c   1.000
_cell.angle_alpha   90.00
_cell.angle_beta   90.00
_cell.angle_gamma   90.00
#
_symmetry.space_group_name_H-M   'P 1'
#
loop_
_entity.id
_entity.type
_entity.pdbx_description
1 polymer ?
#
loop_
_entity_poly.entity_id
_entity_poly.type
_entity_poly.pdbx_seq_one_letter_code
_entity_poly.pdbx_strand_id
1 'polypeptide(L)' 'MIERAKALEPEVDLTYMDLGMPGSDSLGVVLNVQRAGDHLVTRPVFFPSEGLDDLSHFLPREAWAIHH' A
#
# COMPACT_ATOMS: atom_id res chain seq x y z
N MET A 1 4.44 26.89 -10.91
CA MET A 1 3.54 26.10 -11.78
C MET A 1 4.03 24.67 -11.73
N ILE A 2 3.26 23.74 -11.13
CA ILE A 2 3.67 22.33 -11.06
C ILE A 2 3.24 21.68 -12.38
N GLU A 3 4.22 21.26 -13.18
CA GLU A 3 4.00 20.53 -14.42
C GLU A 3 3.47 19.13 -14.08
N ARG A 4 2.37 18.71 -14.73
CA ARG A 4 1.82 17.36 -14.53
C ARG A 4 2.69 16.38 -15.31
N ALA A 5 3.10 15.30 -14.65
CA ALA A 5 3.86 14.23 -15.29
C ALA A 5 3.10 13.68 -16.51
N LYS A 6 3.83 13.49 -17.61
CA LYS A 6 3.33 12.93 -18.87
C LYS A 6 2.81 11.52 -18.62
N ALA A 7 1.59 11.20 -19.09
CA ALA A 7 1.06 9.85 -19.00
C ALA A 7 1.88 8.91 -19.91
N LEU A 8 2.80 8.15 -19.34
CA LEU A 8 3.27 6.91 -19.95
C LEU A 8 2.11 5.90 -19.91
N GLU A 9 2.04 5.00 -20.89
CA GLU A 9 1.17 3.83 -20.75
C GLU A 9 1.55 3.13 -19.43
N PRO A 10 0.60 2.94 -18.51
CA PRO A 10 0.93 2.47 -17.18
C PRO A 10 1.40 1.03 -17.32
N GLU A 11 2.70 0.81 -17.13
CA GLU A 11 3.14 -0.45 -16.55
C GLU A 11 2.34 -0.58 -15.26
N VAL A 12 1.39 -1.52 -15.23
CA VAL A 12 0.45 -1.65 -14.11
C VAL A 12 1.22 -2.27 -12.96
N ASP A 13 1.92 -1.43 -12.21
CA ASP A 13 2.56 -1.78 -10.96
C ASP A 13 1.49 -1.89 -9.86
N LEU A 14 0.82 -3.06 -9.87
CA LEU A 14 -0.19 -3.44 -8.90
C LEU A 14 0.11 -4.86 -8.40
N THR A 15 0.55 -4.95 -7.15
CA THR A 15 0.78 -6.21 -6.46
C THR A 15 -0.29 -6.44 -5.41
N TYR A 16 -0.50 -7.69 -5.01
CA TYR A 16 -1.40 -8.05 -3.91
C TYR A 16 -0.62 -8.90 -2.91
N MET A 17 -0.69 -8.52 -1.63
CA MET A 17 -0.18 -9.37 -0.54
C MET A 17 -1.14 -10.53 -0.26
N ASP A 18 -0.68 -11.53 0.50
CA ASP A 18 -1.47 -12.72 0.89
C ASP A 18 -2.83 -12.40 1.54
N LEU A 19 -2.96 -11.24 2.18
CA LEU A 19 -4.22 -10.78 2.78
C LEU A 19 -5.12 -9.99 1.81
N GLY A 20 -4.77 -9.92 0.53
CA GLY A 20 -5.49 -9.18 -0.49
C GLY A 20 -5.23 -7.67 -0.48
N MET A 21 -4.13 -7.23 0.16
CA MET A 21 -3.81 -5.80 0.25
C MET A 21 -3.11 -5.34 -1.02
N PRO A 22 -3.62 -4.32 -1.72
CA PRO A 22 -3.00 -3.82 -2.93
C PRO A 22 -1.72 -3.03 -2.60
N GLY A 23 -0.71 -3.17 -3.45
CA GLY A 23 0.57 -2.49 -3.33
C GLY A 23 1.15 -2.11 -4.69
N SER A 24 2.28 -1.42 -4.63
CA SER A 24 3.11 -1.02 -5.76
C SER A 24 4.57 -1.14 -5.32
N ASP A 25 5.30 -2.01 -6.02
CA ASP A 25 6.68 -2.34 -5.66
C ASP A 25 7.62 -1.22 -6.09
N SER A 26 7.33 -0.56 -7.24
CA SER A 26 8.12 0.57 -7.72
C SER A 26 7.98 1.81 -6.84
N LEU A 27 6.84 1.97 -6.17
CA LEU A 27 6.61 3.05 -5.20
C LEU A 27 6.96 2.66 -3.76
N GLY A 28 7.23 1.38 -3.50
CA GLY A 28 7.49 0.84 -2.16
C GLY A 28 6.34 1.09 -1.20
N VAL A 29 5.09 0.85 -1.63
CA VAL A 29 3.88 1.15 -0.84
C VAL A 29 2.87 0.01 -0.87
N VAL A 30 2.25 -0.25 0.29
CA VAL A 30 1.08 -1.13 0.44
C VAL A 30 -0.04 -0.33 1.09
N LEU A 31 -1.27 -0.55 0.61
CA LEU A 31 -2.46 0.09 1.14
C LEU A 31 -3.24 -0.92 1.98
N ASN A 32 -3.23 -0.74 3.31
CA ASN A 32 -4.19 -1.45 4.14
C ASN A 32 -5.56 -0.75 4.04
N VAL A 33 -6.51 -1.40 3.39
CA VAL A 33 -7.90 -0.96 3.22
C VAL A 33 -8.80 -1.81 4.12
N GLN A 34 -9.46 -1.16 5.09
CA GLN A 34 -10.39 -1.82 5.99
C GLN A 34 -11.72 -1.09 6.04
N ARG A 35 -12.80 -1.84 6.20
CA ARG A 35 -14.14 -1.28 6.43
C ARG A 35 -14.32 -0.96 7.90
N ALA A 36 -14.75 0.25 8.21
CA ALA A 36 -15.14 0.70 9.54
C ALA A 36 -16.55 1.30 9.45
N GLY A 37 -17.57 0.48 9.75
CA GLY A 37 -18.97 0.87 9.54
C GLY A 37 -19.27 1.15 8.06
N ASP A 38 -19.69 2.37 7.76
CA ASP A 38 -19.97 2.90 6.42
C ASP A 38 -18.76 3.57 5.74
N HIS A 39 -17.60 3.56 6.41
CA HIS A 39 -16.36 4.14 5.89
C HIS A 39 -15.35 3.08 5.48
N LEU A 40 -14.45 3.47 4.57
CA LEU A 40 -13.20 2.76 4.31
C LEU A 40 -12.04 3.54 4.92
N VAL A 41 -11.28 2.89 5.79
CA VAL A 41 -10.03 3.40 6.33
C VAL A 41 -8.91 2.89 5.46
N THR A 42 -8.19 3.81 4.82
CA THR A 42 -6.99 3.50 4.04
C THR A 42 -5.75 3.96 4.81
N ARG A 43 -4.79 3.05 4.97
CA ARG A 43 -3.51 3.32 5.62
C ARG A 43 -2.39 2.95 4.67
N PRO A 44 -1.83 3.92 3.93
CA PRO A 44 -0.65 3.67 3.12
C PRO A 44 0.53 3.41 4.07
N VAL A 45 1.30 2.38 3.77
CA VAL A 45 2.56 2.15 4.44
C VAL A 45 3.68 2.03 3.44
N PHE A 46 4.70 2.84 3.65
CA PHE A 46 5.89 2.89 2.82
C PHE A 46 6.96 2.01 3.42
N PHE A 47 7.66 1.29 2.56
CA PHE A 47 8.75 0.40 2.93
C PHE A 47 9.91 0.58 1.96
N PRO A 48 11.13 0.29 2.41
CA PRO A 48 12.28 0.25 1.52
C PRO A 48 12.19 -1.02 0.65
N SER A 49 12.80 -1.00 -0.54
CA SER A 49 12.74 -2.11 -1.50
C SER A 49 13.18 -3.46 -0.90
N GLU A 50 14.06 -3.44 0.09
CA GLU A 50 14.55 -4.62 0.80
C GLU A 50 13.50 -5.25 1.73
N GLY A 51 12.41 -4.54 2.04
CA GLY A 51 11.33 -4.99 2.91
C GLY A 51 10.18 -5.70 2.20
N LEU A 52 10.20 -5.78 0.86
CA LEU A 52 9.11 -6.34 0.04
C LEU A 52 8.75 -7.78 0.44
N ASP A 53 9.75 -8.61 0.69
CA ASP A 53 9.56 -10.03 1.04
C ASP A 53 9.26 -10.25 2.54
N ASP A 54 9.37 -9.21 3.38
CA ASP A 54 9.21 -9.33 4.83
C ASP A 54 8.46 -8.17 5.49
N LEU A 55 7.41 -7.70 4.82
CA LEU A 55 6.61 -6.55 5.25
C LEU A 55 6.05 -6.71 6.67
N SER A 56 5.78 -7.93 7.12
CA SER A 56 5.28 -8.19 8.48
C SER A 56 6.23 -7.72 9.59
N HIS A 57 7.55 -7.72 9.34
CA HIS A 57 8.56 -7.25 10.28
C HIS A 57 8.82 -5.73 10.20
N PHE A 58 8.58 -5.11 9.04
CA PHE A 58 8.78 -3.68 8.85
C PHE A 58 7.56 -2.82 9.20
N LEU A 59 6.37 -3.41 9.15
CA LEU A 59 5.14 -2.67 9.31
C LEU A 59 4.72 -2.59 10.79
N PRO A 60 4.53 -1.38 11.34
CA PRO A 60 4.13 -1.21 12.73
C PRO A 60 2.79 -1.91 12.98
N ARG A 61 2.63 -2.54 14.16
CA ARG A 61 1.43 -3.32 14.51
C ARG A 61 0.15 -2.51 14.36
N GLU A 62 0.22 -1.20 14.59
CA GLU A 62 -0.88 -0.25 14.45
C GLU A 62 -1.37 -0.15 13.00
N ALA A 63 -0.50 -0.32 12.01
CA ALA A 63 -0.88 -0.36 10.60
C ALA A 63 -1.75 -1.58 10.28
N TRP A 64 -1.65 -2.64 11.08
CA TRP A 64 -2.41 -3.88 10.97
C TRP A 64 -3.60 -3.99 11.91
N ALA A 65 -3.81 -3.00 12.79
CA ALA A 65 -4.93 -3.02 13.71
C ALA A 65 -6.25 -3.08 12.92
N ILE A 66 -7.05 -4.12 13.18
CA ILE A 66 -8.34 -4.34 12.54
C ILE A 66 -9.37 -3.42 13.21
N HIS A 67 -10.11 -2.65 12.41
CA HIS A 67 -11.28 -1.91 12.88
C HIS A 67 -12.53 -2.79 12.79
N HIS A 68 -13.37 -2.73 13.81
CA HIS A 68 -14.67 -3.42 13.88
C HIS A 68 -15.82 -2.43 13.75
#